data_AF-A0A3D1ID50-F1
#
_entry.id   AF-A0A3D1ID50-F1
#
_cell.length_a   1.000
_cell.length_b   1.000
_cell.length_c   1.000
_cell.angle_alpha   90.00
_cell.angle_beta   90.00
_cell.angle_gamma   90.00
#
_symmetry.space_group_name_H-M   'P 1'
#
loop_
_entity.id
_entity.type
_entity.pdbx_description
1 polymer ?
#
loop_
_entity_poly.entity_id
_entity_poly.type
_entity_poly.pdbx_seq_one_letter_code
_entity_poly.pdbx_strand_id
1 'polypeptide(L)'
;LAAILFPVFAQAKMAAKRTAALSNAKQLATANLMYMNDWDDALVKTYFGFPSYPTCDWGNNGGAQWYSWRHSLAPYHKSKALLQDNTNPFFSEQYWVDQPWLGVGQPQPRYATNFAVNTMLIGFANGWCGGPWTPPGLDSLSTVDDVAGTIIMLPSRAQWTDLKPGFLSTDEAKPWWCITPVGGSSAVCPAGDNGPFHAVGKQVAWVWADGHVKTKNAIATMNVSDPVKDDWGASLYGIDPNTNTHYTQADRQHWVDTAWGEYR
;
A
#
# COMPACT_ATOMS: atom_id res chain seq x y z
N LEU A 1 41.15 11.38 1.46
CA LEU A 1 40.51 11.13 0.14
C LEU A 1 39.39 10.08 0.22
N ALA A 2 39.65 8.86 0.71
CA ALA A 2 38.61 7.85 0.91
C ALA A 2 37.43 8.32 1.79
N ALA A 3 37.71 9.12 2.82
CA ALA A 3 36.70 9.74 3.69
C ALA A 3 35.72 10.70 2.98
N ILE A 4 36.06 11.20 1.79
CA ILE A 4 35.19 12.06 0.97
C ILE A 4 34.51 11.23 -0.13
N LEU A 5 35.21 10.23 -0.68
CA LEU A 5 34.69 9.37 -1.75
C LEU A 5 33.58 8.42 -1.28
N PHE A 6 33.69 7.84 -0.07
CA PHE A 6 32.66 6.91 0.42
C PHE A 6 31.28 7.57 0.62
N PRO A 7 31.16 8.78 1.20
CA PRO A 7 29.88 9.48 1.26
C PRO A 7 29.27 9.75 -0.12
N VAL A 8 30.08 10.17 -1.09
CA VAL A 8 29.62 10.44 -2.45
C VAL A 8 29.14 9.16 -3.14
N PHE A 9 29.87 8.06 -3.01
CA PHE A 9 29.42 6.76 -3.54
C PHE A 9 28.16 6.24 -2.85
N ALA A 10 28.01 6.46 -1.55
CA ALA A 10 26.80 6.10 -0.82
C ALA A 10 25.59 6.90 -1.35
N GLN A 11 25.74 8.21 -1.55
CA GLN A 11 24.70 9.06 -2.15
C GLN A 11 24.35 8.62 -3.57
N ALA A 12 25.34 8.37 -4.43
CA ALA A 12 25.14 7.90 -5.79
C ALA A 12 24.42 6.54 -5.83
N LYS A 13 24.82 5.59 -4.97
CA LYS A 13 24.16 4.28 -4.85
C LYS A 13 22.70 4.42 -4.41
N MET A 14 22.43 5.32 -3.47
CA MET A 14 21.07 5.61 -3.01
C MET A 14 20.21 6.25 -4.11
N ALA A 15 20.76 7.18 -4.88
CA ALA A 15 20.06 7.77 -6.03
C ALA A 15 19.73 6.72 -7.11
N ALA A 16 20.66 5.81 -7.41
CA ALA A 16 20.42 4.71 -8.34
C ALA A 16 19.32 3.77 -7.83
N LYS A 17 19.34 3.42 -6.54
CA LYS A 17 18.29 2.62 -5.90
C LYS A 17 16.91 3.29 -6.00
N ARG A 18 16.82 4.58 -5.65
CA ARG A 18 15.56 5.36 -5.78
C ARG A 18 15.01 5.35 -7.21
N THR A 19 15.89 5.47 -8.21
CA THR A 19 15.51 5.41 -9.63
C THR A 19 14.93 4.05 -10.00
N ALA A 20 15.55 2.97 -9.52
CA ALA A 20 15.04 1.61 -9.74
C ALA A 20 13.69 1.39 -9.04
N ALA A 21 13.52 1.86 -7.80
CA ALA A 21 12.25 1.78 -7.07
C ALA A 21 11.11 2.52 -7.81
N LEU A 22 11.39 3.71 -8.34
CA LEU A 22 10.42 4.48 -9.13
C LEU A 22 10.05 3.76 -10.44
N SER A 23 11.03 3.14 -11.11
CA SER A 23 10.78 2.32 -12.31
C SER A 23 9.91 1.10 -12.00
N ASN A 24 10.16 0.42 -10.88
CA ASN A 24 9.36 -0.70 -10.40
C ASN A 24 7.90 -0.27 -10.13
N ALA A 25 7.71 0.85 -9.43
CA ALA A 25 6.39 1.43 -9.19
C ALA A 25 5.67 1.78 -10.51
N LYS A 26 6.38 2.31 -11.52
CA LYS A 26 5.80 2.62 -12.83
C LYS A 26 5.40 1.37 -13.62
N GLN A 27 6.18 0.29 -13.51
CA GLN A 27 5.82 -0.99 -14.10
C GLN A 27 4.58 -1.59 -13.42
N LEU A 28 4.48 -1.47 -12.08
CA LEU A 28 3.30 -1.89 -11.35
C LEU A 28 2.06 -1.06 -11.72
N ALA A 29 2.20 0.26 -11.84
CA ALA A 29 1.14 1.14 -12.32
C ALA A 29 0.65 0.73 -13.72
N THR A 30 1.57 0.36 -14.61
CA THR A 30 1.26 -0.12 -15.96
C THR A 30 0.52 -1.45 -15.91
N ALA A 31 0.97 -2.39 -15.07
CA ALA A 31 0.30 -3.68 -14.86
C ALA A 31 -1.14 -3.49 -14.35
N ASN A 32 -1.36 -2.53 -13.45
CA ASN A 32 -2.70 -2.18 -12.98
C ASN A 32 -3.60 -1.64 -14.10
N LEU A 33 -3.10 -0.73 -14.93
CA LEU A 33 -3.87 -0.23 -16.08
C LEU A 33 -4.17 -1.33 -17.11
N MET A 34 -3.24 -2.25 -17.34
CA MET A 34 -3.49 -3.41 -18.21
C MET A 34 -4.58 -4.32 -17.63
N TYR A 35 -4.55 -4.57 -16.32
CA TYR A 35 -5.62 -5.30 -15.63
C TYR A 35 -6.97 -4.62 -15.85
N MET A 36 -7.06 -3.30 -15.64
CA MET A 36 -8.32 -2.57 -15.84
C MET A 36 -8.86 -2.70 -17.26
N ASN A 37 -7.99 -2.62 -18.28
CA ASN A 37 -8.40 -2.78 -19.68
C ASN A 37 -8.97 -4.18 -19.97
N ASP A 38 -8.44 -5.22 -19.33
CA ASP A 38 -8.90 -6.61 -19.52
C ASP A 38 -10.19 -6.93 -18.72
N TRP A 39 -10.55 -6.08 -17.77
CA TRP A 39 -11.65 -6.31 -16.82
C TRP A 39 -12.68 -5.17 -16.81
N ASP A 40 -13.02 -4.61 -17.98
CA ASP A 40 -14.06 -3.57 -18.16
C ASP A 40 -13.89 -2.36 -17.20
N ASP A 41 -12.67 -1.83 -17.12
CA ASP A 41 -12.27 -0.73 -16.22
C ASP A 41 -12.44 -1.04 -14.72
N ALA A 42 -12.52 -2.32 -14.34
CA ALA A 42 -12.61 -2.71 -12.93
C ALA A 42 -11.31 -2.42 -12.17
N LEU A 43 -11.42 -1.73 -11.05
CA LEU A 43 -10.33 -1.58 -10.10
C LEU A 43 -9.96 -2.95 -9.51
N VAL A 44 -8.65 -3.25 -9.48
CA VAL A 44 -8.17 -4.43 -8.75
C VAL A 44 -8.56 -4.28 -7.27
N LYS A 45 -9.13 -5.34 -6.69
CA LYS A 45 -9.53 -5.35 -5.28
C LYS A 45 -8.38 -5.81 -4.39
N THR A 46 -8.37 -5.37 -3.13
CA THR A 46 -7.33 -5.71 -2.14
C THR A 46 -7.16 -7.22 -2.01
N TYR A 47 -8.27 -7.93 -1.90
CA TYR A 47 -8.37 -9.39 -1.93
C TYR A 47 -9.52 -9.82 -2.84
N PHE A 48 -9.33 -10.99 -3.45
CA PHE A 48 -10.34 -11.74 -4.19
C PHE A 48 -10.65 -13.04 -3.47
N GLY A 49 -11.87 -13.54 -3.66
CA GLY A 49 -12.37 -14.75 -3.02
C GLY A 49 -12.75 -14.57 -1.55
N PHE A 50 -12.50 -13.41 -0.94
CA PHE A 50 -12.73 -13.12 0.48
C PHE A 50 -14.15 -13.49 0.94
N PRO A 51 -14.33 -14.01 2.17
CA PRO A 51 -15.64 -14.47 2.66
C PRO A 51 -16.63 -13.31 2.69
N SER A 52 -17.89 -13.60 2.35
CA SER A 52 -18.96 -12.60 2.31
C SER A 52 -19.53 -12.32 3.70
N TYR A 53 -19.89 -11.06 3.94
CA TYR A 53 -20.64 -10.63 5.12
C TYR A 53 -22.09 -11.17 5.09
N PRO A 54 -22.71 -11.54 6.23
CA PRO A 54 -22.20 -11.45 7.62
C PRO A 54 -21.44 -12.69 8.09
N THR A 55 -21.27 -13.71 7.25
CA THR A 55 -20.74 -15.02 7.67
C THR A 55 -19.25 -14.94 8.04
N CYS A 56 -18.47 -14.16 7.29
CA CYS A 56 -17.09 -13.77 7.61
C CYS A 56 -16.20 -14.90 8.15
N ASP A 57 -16.23 -16.07 7.50
CA ASP A 57 -15.36 -17.18 7.87
C ASP A 57 -13.94 -16.94 7.33
N TRP A 58 -13.06 -16.42 8.19
CA TRP A 58 -11.64 -16.24 7.89
C TRP A 58 -10.88 -17.56 7.76
N GLY A 59 -11.54 -18.70 7.99
CA GLY A 59 -11.07 -20.03 7.63
C GLY A 59 -9.72 -20.38 8.27
N ASN A 60 -9.72 -20.81 9.53
CA ASN A 60 -8.57 -21.51 10.11
C ASN A 60 -8.48 -22.99 9.65
N ASN A 61 -9.36 -23.40 8.73
CA ASN A 61 -9.51 -24.77 8.22
C ASN A 61 -8.56 -25.06 7.04
N GLY A 62 -7.25 -24.95 7.28
CA GLY A 62 -6.24 -25.57 6.41
C GLY A 62 -6.02 -24.95 5.02
N GLY A 63 -6.52 -23.74 4.77
CA GLY A 63 -6.20 -23.00 3.55
C GLY A 63 -6.97 -21.70 3.34
N ALA A 64 -6.29 -20.56 3.35
CA ALA A 64 -6.89 -19.28 2.99
C ALA A 64 -7.20 -19.24 1.47
N GLN A 65 -8.46 -19.45 1.08
CA GLN A 65 -8.92 -19.48 -0.33
C GLN A 65 -8.87 -18.11 -1.05
N TRP A 66 -8.17 -17.13 -0.47
CA TRP A 66 -8.13 -15.75 -0.90
C TRP A 66 -6.76 -15.43 -1.50
N TYR A 67 -6.71 -14.50 -2.45
CA TYR A 67 -5.48 -13.98 -3.02
C TYR A 67 -5.55 -12.46 -3.15
N SER A 68 -4.43 -11.76 -2.94
CA SER A 68 -4.41 -10.30 -3.02
C SER A 68 -4.26 -9.80 -4.47
N TRP A 69 -4.41 -8.49 -4.65
CA TRP A 69 -4.13 -7.78 -5.90
C TRP A 69 -2.77 -8.17 -6.54
N ARG A 70 -1.75 -8.53 -5.76
CA ARG A 70 -0.43 -8.93 -6.29
C ARG A 70 -0.53 -10.17 -7.18
N HIS A 71 -1.42 -11.09 -6.82
CA HIS A 71 -1.69 -12.30 -7.59
C HIS A 71 -2.49 -12.00 -8.85
N SER A 72 -3.49 -11.12 -8.75
CA SER A 72 -4.31 -10.67 -9.89
C SER A 72 -3.47 -9.92 -10.93
N LEU A 73 -2.47 -9.15 -10.48
CA LEU A 73 -1.57 -8.42 -11.37
C LEU A 73 -0.41 -9.27 -11.91
N ALA A 74 -0.23 -10.51 -11.42
CA ALA A 74 0.89 -11.36 -11.81
C ALA A 74 0.99 -11.63 -13.33
N PRO A 75 -0.10 -11.85 -14.08
CA PRO A 75 -0.06 -12.01 -15.53
C PRO A 75 0.42 -10.76 -16.28
N TYR A 76 0.29 -9.58 -15.67
CA TYR A 76 0.56 -8.29 -16.30
C TYR A 76 1.97 -7.76 -16.02
N HIS A 77 2.79 -8.55 -15.31
CA HIS A 77 4.18 -8.20 -15.04
C HIS A 77 5.12 -9.40 -15.20
N LYS A 78 6.36 -9.17 -15.64
CA LYS A 78 7.29 -10.25 -16.01
C LYS A 78 8.19 -10.75 -14.87
N SER A 79 8.16 -10.10 -13.70
CA SER A 79 9.04 -10.44 -12.59
C SER A 79 8.47 -10.03 -11.23
N LYS A 80 8.63 -10.91 -10.23
CA LYS A 80 8.27 -10.64 -8.84
C LYS A 80 9.10 -9.54 -8.20
N ALA A 81 10.33 -9.33 -8.68
CA ALA A 81 11.23 -8.30 -8.19
C ALA A 81 10.68 -6.88 -8.40
N LEU A 82 9.68 -6.71 -9.27
CA LEU A 82 8.98 -5.43 -9.46
C LEU A 82 8.13 -5.03 -8.25
N LEU A 83 7.76 -5.98 -7.39
CA LEU A 83 7.06 -5.72 -6.13
C LEU A 83 8.00 -5.41 -4.97
N GLN A 84 9.30 -5.27 -5.24
CA GLN A 84 10.32 -4.93 -4.24
C GLN A 84 10.84 -3.51 -4.47
N ASP A 85 10.99 -2.77 -3.38
CA ASP A 85 11.70 -1.48 -3.37
C ASP A 85 13.07 -1.70 -2.73
N ASN A 86 14.14 -1.62 -3.51
CA ASN A 86 15.51 -1.86 -3.02
C ASN A 86 16.05 -0.78 -2.06
N THR A 87 15.29 0.29 -1.82
CA THR A 87 15.53 1.29 -0.77
C THR A 87 14.79 0.95 0.53
N ASN A 88 13.80 0.06 0.49
CA ASN A 88 13.04 -0.39 1.64
C ASN A 88 13.83 -1.42 2.45
N PRO A 89 13.97 -1.28 3.79
CA PRO A 89 14.71 -2.26 4.60
C PRO A 89 14.04 -3.65 4.66
N PHE A 90 12.74 -3.74 4.37
CA PHE A 90 11.95 -4.97 4.40
C PHE A 90 11.73 -5.59 3.01
N PHE A 91 12.60 -5.28 2.03
CA PHE A 91 12.44 -5.74 0.64
C PHE A 91 12.72 -7.23 0.41
N SER A 92 13.43 -7.86 1.36
CA SER A 92 13.76 -9.29 1.28
C SER A 92 12.53 -10.16 1.46
N GLU A 93 12.43 -11.26 0.71
CA GLU A 93 11.36 -12.27 0.82
C GLU A 93 11.37 -13.02 2.16
N GLN A 94 12.38 -12.79 3.00
CA GLN A 94 12.41 -13.30 4.38
C GLN A 94 11.46 -12.57 5.32
N TYR A 95 10.90 -11.42 4.92
CA TYR A 95 9.84 -10.74 5.65
C TYR A 95 8.49 -11.25 5.17
N TRP A 96 7.41 -11.01 5.93
CA TRP A 96 6.07 -11.48 5.56
C TRP A 96 5.80 -11.23 4.07
N VAL A 97 5.32 -12.28 3.41
CA VAL A 97 5.04 -12.31 1.99
C VAL A 97 3.58 -12.68 1.83
N ASP A 98 2.96 -12.08 0.84
CA ASP A 98 1.64 -12.50 0.41
C ASP A 98 1.75 -13.88 -0.25
N GLN A 99 0.94 -14.82 0.25
CA GLN A 99 0.89 -16.20 -0.22
C GLN A 99 -0.58 -16.62 -0.31
N PRO A 100 -1.05 -17.10 -1.47
CA PRO A 100 -2.39 -17.65 -1.58
C PRO A 100 -2.37 -19.08 -1.03
N TRP A 101 -3.53 -19.67 -0.78
CA TRP A 101 -3.62 -21.12 -0.66
C TRP A 101 -4.14 -21.72 -1.97
N LEU A 102 -3.29 -22.51 -2.62
CA LEU A 102 -3.63 -23.25 -3.84
C LEU A 102 -3.94 -24.74 -3.59
N GLY A 103 -3.92 -25.19 -2.33
CA GLY A 103 -4.11 -26.61 -1.97
C GLY A 103 -2.82 -27.32 -1.53
N VAL A 104 -2.99 -28.53 -0.99
CA VAL A 104 -1.89 -29.36 -0.47
C VAL A 104 -0.96 -29.78 -1.62
N GLY A 105 0.35 -29.61 -1.44
CA GLY A 105 1.36 -29.99 -2.43
C GLY A 105 1.51 -29.02 -3.62
N GLN A 106 0.73 -27.94 -3.66
CA GLN A 106 0.87 -26.92 -4.70
C GLN A 106 1.95 -25.88 -4.35
N PRO A 107 2.77 -25.44 -5.32
CA PRO A 107 3.72 -24.35 -5.09
C PRO A 107 2.97 -23.06 -4.81
N GLN A 108 3.15 -22.47 -3.62
CA GLN A 108 2.52 -21.19 -3.27
C GLN A 108 3.41 -20.04 -3.75
N PRO A 109 2.96 -19.24 -4.75
CA PRO A 109 3.73 -18.07 -5.16
C PRO A 109 3.81 -17.08 -3.99
N ARG A 110 5.02 -16.66 -3.66
CA ARG A 110 5.28 -15.63 -2.65
C ARG A 110 5.50 -14.28 -3.34
N TYR A 111 4.94 -13.22 -2.79
CA TYR A 111 5.17 -11.85 -3.23
C TYR A 111 5.51 -10.93 -2.05
N ALA A 112 6.47 -10.03 -2.24
CA ALA A 112 6.85 -9.05 -1.21
C ALA A 112 5.71 -8.06 -0.93
N THR A 113 5.50 -7.69 0.34
CA THR A 113 4.52 -6.67 0.74
C THR A 113 5.05 -5.23 0.70
N ASN A 114 6.07 -5.00 -0.14
CA ASN A 114 6.73 -3.70 -0.27
C ASN A 114 5.92 -2.62 -0.97
N PHE A 115 4.75 -2.97 -1.49
CA PHE A 115 3.74 -2.04 -2.01
C PHE A 115 2.40 -2.36 -1.36
N ALA A 116 1.55 -1.37 -1.17
CA ALA A 116 0.18 -1.52 -0.72
C ALA A 116 -0.75 -0.72 -1.63
N VAL A 117 -2.02 -1.12 -1.69
CA VAL A 117 -3.08 -0.37 -2.36
C VAL A 117 -3.72 0.64 -1.41
N ASN A 118 -4.31 1.70 -1.96
CA ASN A 118 -5.09 2.67 -1.20
C ASN A 118 -6.46 2.07 -0.81
N THR A 119 -6.66 1.82 0.50
CA THR A 119 -7.90 1.24 1.03
C THR A 119 -9.12 2.12 0.74
N MET A 120 -8.97 3.44 0.61
CA MET A 120 -10.10 4.36 0.38
C MET A 120 -10.77 4.15 -0.98
N LEU A 121 -10.05 3.57 -1.95
CA LEU A 121 -10.53 3.36 -3.31
C LEU A 121 -10.71 1.88 -3.63
N ILE A 122 -9.73 1.05 -3.30
CA ILE A 122 -9.66 -0.30 -3.83
C ILE A 122 -10.53 -1.29 -3.01
N GLY A 123 -10.49 -1.19 -1.68
CA GLY A 123 -11.27 -2.01 -0.75
C GLY A 123 -11.26 -3.52 -1.05
N PHE A 124 -12.15 -4.28 -0.41
CA PHE A 124 -12.16 -5.75 -0.49
C PHE A 124 -13.25 -6.21 -1.47
N ALA A 125 -12.96 -7.20 -2.34
CA ALA A 125 -14.00 -7.85 -3.12
C ALA A 125 -14.92 -8.61 -2.14
N ASN A 126 -16.16 -8.15 -1.98
CA ASN A 126 -17.21 -8.69 -1.09
C ASN A 126 -17.20 -8.22 0.39
N GLY A 127 -16.37 -7.22 0.75
CA GLY A 127 -16.55 -6.31 1.89
C GLY A 127 -16.71 -6.85 3.33
N TRP A 128 -16.62 -5.92 4.29
CA TRP A 128 -16.96 -5.91 5.75
C TRP A 128 -16.44 -7.02 6.66
N CYS A 129 -15.89 -8.12 6.15
CA CYS A 129 -15.40 -9.20 6.99
C CYS A 129 -14.08 -8.89 7.70
N GLY A 130 -13.35 -7.86 7.24
CA GLY A 130 -12.29 -7.13 7.98
C GLY A 130 -12.81 -6.20 9.08
N GLY A 131 -14.13 -6.17 9.32
CA GLY A 131 -14.79 -5.16 10.13
C GLY A 131 -15.11 -3.89 9.32
N PRO A 132 -15.69 -2.87 9.98
CA PRO A 132 -16.10 -1.63 9.30
C PRO A 132 -14.91 -0.86 8.70
N TRP A 133 -13.68 -1.19 9.12
CA TRP A 133 -12.42 -0.65 8.62
C TRP A 133 -12.01 -1.12 7.21
N THR A 134 -12.79 -2.03 6.61
CA THR A 134 -12.52 -2.63 5.29
C THR A 134 -13.76 -2.52 4.37
N PRO A 135 -14.11 -1.30 3.92
CA PRO A 135 -15.29 -1.10 3.10
C PRO A 135 -15.13 -1.78 1.72
N PRO A 136 -16.24 -2.10 1.03
CA PRO A 136 -16.19 -2.37 -0.40
C PRO A 136 -15.66 -1.09 -1.07
N GLY A 137 -14.52 -1.21 -1.76
CA GLY A 137 -13.96 -0.10 -2.50
C GLY A 137 -14.75 0.17 -3.78
N LEU A 138 -14.39 1.24 -4.49
CA LEU A 138 -14.93 1.62 -5.79
C LEU A 138 -14.73 0.51 -6.82
N ASP A 139 -15.70 0.37 -7.73
CA ASP A 139 -15.65 -0.66 -8.75
C ASP A 139 -14.83 -0.25 -9.98
N SER A 140 -14.82 1.03 -10.33
CA SER A 140 -14.13 1.54 -11.51
C SER A 140 -13.50 2.91 -11.26
N LEU A 141 -12.45 3.25 -12.02
CA LEU A 141 -11.92 4.63 -12.03
C LEU A 141 -12.89 5.64 -12.64
N SER A 142 -13.92 5.22 -13.36
CA SER A 142 -14.93 6.14 -13.91
C SER A 142 -15.70 6.89 -12.82
N THR A 143 -15.71 6.39 -11.58
CA THR A 143 -16.33 7.04 -10.43
C THR A 143 -15.37 7.95 -9.66
N VAL A 144 -14.12 8.10 -10.13
CA VAL A 144 -13.11 8.95 -9.50
C VAL A 144 -13.07 10.30 -10.22
N ASP A 145 -13.49 11.35 -9.53
CA ASP A 145 -13.61 12.71 -10.09
C ASP A 145 -12.28 13.28 -10.63
N ASP A 146 -11.17 13.00 -9.92
CA ASP A 146 -9.83 13.43 -10.33
C ASP A 146 -8.86 12.25 -10.33
N VAL A 147 -8.85 11.52 -11.44
CA VAL A 147 -7.99 10.35 -11.64
C VAL A 147 -6.49 10.70 -11.54
N ALA A 148 -6.07 11.86 -12.06
CA ALA A 148 -4.67 12.29 -11.99
C ALA A 148 -4.30 12.85 -10.60
N GLY A 149 -5.27 13.24 -9.80
CA GLY A 149 -5.11 13.72 -8.43
C GLY A 149 -5.35 12.66 -7.36
N THR A 150 -5.53 11.40 -7.73
CA THR A 150 -5.86 10.32 -6.79
C THR A 150 -4.79 9.24 -6.75
N ILE A 151 -4.31 8.87 -5.56
CA ILE A 151 -3.33 7.82 -5.28
C ILE A 151 -4.03 6.47 -5.25
N ILE A 152 -3.46 5.48 -5.93
CA ILE A 152 -3.98 4.11 -5.97
C ILE A 152 -3.05 3.10 -5.29
N MET A 153 -1.74 3.31 -5.33
CA MET A 153 -0.76 2.44 -4.67
C MET A 153 0.40 3.24 -4.09
N LEU A 154 1.06 2.65 -3.10
CA LEU A 154 2.18 3.24 -2.38
C LEU A 154 3.18 2.19 -1.91
N PRO A 155 4.46 2.53 -1.72
CA PRO A 155 5.42 1.61 -1.15
C PRO A 155 5.17 1.48 0.37
N SER A 156 5.18 0.24 0.85
CA SER A 156 4.76 -0.16 2.19
C SER A 156 5.89 -0.87 2.95
N ARG A 157 5.95 -0.66 4.26
CA ARG A 157 6.75 -1.41 5.25
C ARG A 157 5.85 -2.22 6.19
N ALA A 158 4.55 -2.24 5.93
CA ALA A 158 3.58 -2.96 6.74
C ALA A 158 3.40 -4.40 6.23
N GLN A 159 2.90 -5.27 7.11
CA GLN A 159 2.42 -6.60 6.73
C GLN A 159 1.12 -6.58 5.91
N TRP A 160 0.42 -5.43 5.90
CA TRP A 160 -0.86 -5.28 5.23
C TRP A 160 -0.72 -5.10 3.73
N THR A 161 -1.73 -5.59 3.00
CA THR A 161 -1.78 -5.50 1.54
C THR A 161 -2.30 -4.14 1.06
N ASP A 162 -2.94 -3.41 1.95
CA ASP A 162 -3.57 -2.12 1.77
C ASP A 162 -3.23 -1.19 2.94
N LEU A 163 -3.25 0.11 2.69
CA LEU A 163 -3.06 1.13 3.70
C LEU A 163 -4.02 2.30 3.45
N LYS A 164 -4.36 3.00 4.53
CA LYS A 164 -5.24 4.18 4.57
C LYS A 164 -4.46 5.43 5.04
N PRO A 165 -4.95 6.65 4.79
CA PRO A 165 -4.23 7.88 5.15
C PRO A 165 -3.88 8.00 6.63
N GLY A 166 -4.69 7.47 7.55
CA GLY A 166 -4.39 7.48 8.99
C GLY A 166 -3.07 6.82 9.39
N PHE A 167 -2.53 5.91 8.56
CA PHE A 167 -1.20 5.32 8.77
C PHE A 167 -0.04 6.33 8.61
N LEU A 168 -0.33 7.55 8.15
CA LEU A 168 0.58 8.68 8.20
C LEU A 168 0.88 9.13 9.63
N SER A 169 -0.05 8.89 10.56
CA SER A 169 -0.02 9.33 11.95
C SER A 169 0.43 8.24 12.92
N THR A 170 0.96 8.65 14.06
CA THR A 170 1.24 7.80 15.23
C THR A 170 0.00 7.21 15.89
N ASP A 171 -1.21 7.65 15.51
CA ASP A 171 -2.48 7.06 15.95
C ASP A 171 -2.53 5.57 15.58
N GLU A 172 -2.02 5.22 14.40
CA GLU A 172 -1.84 3.83 13.96
C GLU A 172 -0.55 3.27 14.59
N ALA A 173 -0.61 2.97 15.89
CA ALA A 173 0.56 2.63 16.69
C ALA A 173 1.27 1.33 16.28
N LYS A 174 2.58 1.28 16.51
CA LYS A 174 3.35 0.02 16.52
C LYS A 174 2.89 -0.86 17.69
N PRO A 175 2.91 -2.20 17.59
CA PRO A 175 3.45 -3.00 16.48
C PRO A 175 2.40 -3.54 15.50
N TRP A 176 1.17 -3.03 15.49
CA TRP A 176 0.03 -3.67 14.81
C TRP A 176 0.22 -3.94 13.32
N TRP A 177 0.92 -3.06 12.63
CA TRP A 177 1.22 -3.18 11.20
C TRP A 177 2.64 -3.70 10.92
N CYS A 178 3.43 -3.95 11.95
CA CYS A 178 4.82 -4.38 11.80
C CYS A 178 4.93 -5.78 11.18
N ILE A 179 6.05 -6.05 10.52
CA ILE A 179 6.20 -7.22 9.67
C ILE A 179 6.93 -8.35 10.37
N THR A 180 6.34 -9.54 10.39
CA THR A 180 6.97 -10.73 10.99
C THR A 180 7.84 -11.43 9.93
N PRO A 181 9.12 -11.74 10.23
CA PRO A 181 9.94 -12.55 9.34
C PRO A 181 9.32 -13.93 9.08
N VAL A 182 9.45 -14.46 7.87
CA VAL A 182 9.04 -15.81 7.49
C VAL A 182 9.80 -16.82 8.35
N GLY A 183 9.07 -17.64 9.11
CA GLY A 183 9.64 -18.58 10.08
C GLY A 183 10.05 -17.94 11.41
N GLY A 184 9.86 -16.63 11.58
CA GLY A 184 10.01 -15.92 12.84
C GLY A 184 8.72 -15.88 13.65
N SER A 185 8.83 -15.55 14.94
CA SER A 185 7.71 -15.44 15.89
C SER A 185 7.48 -14.03 16.42
N SER A 186 8.29 -13.04 16.02
CA SER A 186 8.20 -11.66 16.52
C SER A 186 8.20 -10.66 15.37
N ALA A 187 7.23 -9.74 15.42
CA ALA A 187 7.11 -8.66 14.45
C ALA A 187 8.29 -7.68 14.57
N VAL A 188 8.78 -7.20 13.42
CA VAL A 188 9.85 -6.21 13.32
C VAL A 188 9.27 -4.92 12.74
N CYS A 189 9.41 -3.83 13.49
CA CYS A 189 8.96 -2.52 13.06
C CYS A 189 10.11 -1.73 12.41
N PRO A 190 9.80 -0.76 11.53
CA PRO A 190 10.76 0.28 11.14
C PRO A 190 11.37 0.94 12.38
N ALA A 191 12.66 1.21 12.34
CA ALA A 191 13.40 1.79 13.46
C ALA A 191 12.91 3.22 13.80
N GLY A 192 13.04 3.60 15.07
CA GLY A 192 12.74 4.96 15.55
C GLY A 192 11.31 5.40 15.22
N ASP A 193 11.20 6.63 14.72
CA ASP A 193 9.94 7.31 14.41
C ASP A 193 9.53 7.15 12.92
N ASN A 194 9.96 6.05 12.30
CA ASN A 194 9.58 5.70 10.94
C ASN A 194 8.22 5.00 10.92
N GLY A 195 7.32 5.46 10.06
CA GLY A 195 5.98 4.90 9.89
C GLY A 195 5.89 3.73 8.89
N PRO A 196 4.68 3.35 8.45
CA PRO A 196 4.48 2.23 7.53
C PRO A 196 4.68 2.59 6.04
N PHE A 197 4.53 3.85 5.62
CA PHE A 197 4.84 4.26 4.25
C PHE A 197 6.35 4.31 4.08
N HIS A 198 6.87 3.68 3.03
CA HIS A 198 8.31 3.71 2.81
C HIS A 198 8.72 5.06 2.21
N ALA A 199 9.45 5.85 2.99
CA ALA A 199 9.96 7.15 2.58
C ALA A 199 11.50 7.14 2.49
N VAL A 200 12.03 7.98 1.62
CA VAL A 200 13.47 8.19 1.50
C VAL A 200 13.77 9.68 1.44
N GLY A 201 14.24 10.25 2.55
CA GLY A 201 14.42 11.69 2.69
C GLY A 201 13.08 12.44 2.59
N LYS A 202 12.09 11.98 3.35
CA LYS A 202 10.69 12.48 3.39
C LYS A 202 9.86 12.30 2.12
N GLN A 203 10.44 11.73 1.06
CA GLN A 203 9.75 11.50 -0.21
C GLN A 203 9.27 10.06 -0.31
N VAL A 204 8.00 9.87 -0.69
CA VAL A 204 7.39 8.57 -0.96
C VAL A 204 7.05 8.49 -2.45
N ALA A 205 7.29 7.34 -3.09
CA ALA A 205 7.01 7.12 -4.51
C ALA A 205 5.56 6.67 -4.72
N TRP A 206 4.65 7.63 -4.92
CA TRP A 206 3.22 7.37 -5.07
C TRP A 206 2.86 6.96 -6.49
N VAL A 207 1.97 5.98 -6.61
CA VAL A 207 1.33 5.60 -7.87
C VAL A 207 -0.06 6.22 -7.91
N TRP A 208 -0.36 6.94 -8.98
CA TRP A 208 -1.62 7.65 -9.18
C TRP A 208 -2.55 6.82 -10.06
N ALA A 209 -3.84 7.09 -9.97
CA ALA A 209 -4.87 6.28 -10.60
C ALA A 209 -4.79 6.31 -12.15
N ASP A 210 -4.29 7.39 -12.75
CA ASP A 210 -3.99 7.47 -14.19
C ASP A 210 -2.69 6.70 -14.59
N GLY A 211 -2.06 6.05 -13.62
CA GLY A 211 -0.84 5.28 -13.76
C GLY A 211 0.46 6.08 -13.80
N HIS A 212 0.44 7.40 -13.61
CA HIS A 212 1.70 8.13 -13.40
C HIS A 212 2.26 7.84 -12.01
N VAL A 213 3.58 8.02 -11.88
CA VAL A 213 4.28 7.80 -10.61
C VAL A 213 5.13 9.03 -10.33
N LYS A 214 5.00 9.58 -9.13
CA LYS A 214 5.82 10.72 -8.69
C LYS A 214 6.15 10.61 -7.22
N THR A 215 7.31 11.14 -6.86
CA THR A 215 7.66 11.31 -5.46
C THR A 215 6.95 12.53 -4.90
N LYS A 216 6.29 12.38 -3.76
CA LYS A 216 5.70 13.49 -3.01
C LYS A 216 5.93 13.23 -1.52
N ASN A 217 6.08 14.29 -0.73
CA ASN A 217 6.10 14.13 0.72
C ASN A 217 4.74 13.57 1.18
N ALA A 218 4.74 12.57 2.06
CA ALA A 218 3.54 11.97 2.63
C ALA A 218 2.58 13.00 3.23
N ILE A 219 3.04 13.96 4.05
CA ILE A 219 2.15 14.96 4.65
C ILE A 219 1.50 15.88 3.62
N ALA A 220 2.18 16.12 2.49
CA ALA A 220 1.63 16.94 1.41
C ALA A 220 0.50 16.24 0.64
N THR A 221 0.34 14.92 0.80
CA THR A 221 -0.78 14.17 0.20
C THR A 221 -2.11 14.45 0.89
N MET A 222 -2.07 14.92 2.14
CA MET A 222 -3.26 15.25 2.91
C MET A 222 -3.95 16.54 2.46
N ASN A 223 -3.26 17.43 1.74
CA ASN A 223 -3.80 18.71 1.24
C ASN A 223 -4.68 19.44 2.28
N VAL A 224 -4.13 19.64 3.49
CA VAL A 224 -4.88 20.10 4.68
C VAL A 224 -5.49 21.50 4.58
N SER A 225 -5.09 22.28 3.57
CA SER A 225 -5.68 23.59 3.26
C SER A 225 -6.99 23.50 2.50
N ASP A 226 -7.22 22.41 1.76
CA ASP A 226 -8.45 22.20 1.00
C ASP A 226 -9.49 21.50 1.88
N PRO A 227 -10.73 22.00 1.98
CA PRO A 227 -11.75 21.41 2.85
C PRO A 227 -12.21 20.02 2.42
N VAL A 228 -12.07 19.66 1.13
CA VAL A 228 -12.69 18.45 0.56
C VAL A 228 -11.68 17.57 -0.16
N LYS A 229 -10.64 18.15 -0.78
CA LYS A 229 -9.74 17.38 -1.63
C LYS A 229 -8.46 16.97 -0.91
N ASP A 230 -8.16 15.68 -0.97
CA ASP A 230 -6.87 15.09 -0.65
C ASP A 230 -6.47 14.08 -1.73
N ASP A 231 -5.19 13.71 -1.80
CA ASP A 231 -4.72 12.80 -2.84
C ASP A 231 -5.17 11.34 -2.60
N TRP A 232 -5.70 10.99 -1.44
CA TRP A 232 -6.16 9.64 -1.12
C TRP A 232 -7.62 9.41 -1.52
N GLY A 233 -8.37 10.48 -1.79
CA GLY A 233 -9.82 10.43 -1.92
C GLY A 233 -10.52 10.12 -0.60
N ALA A 234 -9.88 10.37 0.54
CA ALA A 234 -10.40 10.01 1.86
C ALA A 234 -11.68 10.78 2.19
N SER A 235 -11.73 12.06 1.85
CA SER A 235 -12.89 12.93 2.04
C SER A 235 -14.03 12.71 1.03
N LEU A 236 -13.81 11.96 -0.05
CA LEU A 236 -14.79 11.72 -1.12
C LEU A 236 -15.32 10.28 -1.15
N TYR A 237 -14.45 9.31 -0.89
CA TYR A 237 -14.76 7.87 -1.05
C TYR A 237 -14.51 7.08 0.23
N GLY A 238 -13.55 7.51 1.05
CA GLY A 238 -13.24 6.88 2.33
C GLY A 238 -14.35 7.09 3.34
N ILE A 239 -14.79 6.02 4.01
CA ILE A 239 -15.74 6.09 5.12
C ILE A 239 -14.96 5.82 6.41
N ASP A 240 -15.01 6.76 7.35
CA ASP A 240 -14.53 6.55 8.71
C ASP A 240 -15.50 5.60 9.43
N PRO A 241 -15.04 4.43 9.85
CA PRO A 241 -15.90 3.46 10.51
C PRO A 241 -16.27 3.81 11.96
N ASN A 242 -15.62 4.79 12.59
CA ASN A 242 -16.05 5.26 13.90
C ASN A 242 -17.30 6.13 13.82
N THR A 243 -17.35 7.01 12.81
CA THR A 243 -18.42 7.99 12.62
C THR A 243 -19.43 7.58 11.55
N ASN A 244 -19.08 6.60 10.72
CA ASN A 244 -19.82 6.20 9.52
C ASN A 244 -20.04 7.37 8.54
N THR A 245 -19.05 8.28 8.47
CA THR A 245 -19.05 9.46 7.58
C THR A 245 -17.74 9.58 6.84
N HIS A 246 -17.65 10.43 5.83
CA HIS A 246 -16.39 10.69 5.14
C HIS A 246 -15.38 11.42 6.03
N TYR A 247 -14.09 11.13 5.82
CA TYR A 247 -13.02 11.81 6.55
C TYR A 247 -13.05 13.31 6.29
N THR A 248 -12.93 14.10 7.35
CA THR A 248 -13.02 15.56 7.30
C THR A 248 -11.65 16.21 7.09
N GLN A 249 -11.65 17.51 6.79
CA GLN A 249 -10.42 18.30 6.80
C GLN A 249 -9.71 18.28 8.17
N ALA A 250 -10.48 18.25 9.27
CA ALA A 250 -9.94 18.20 10.63
C ALA A 250 -9.21 16.89 10.90
N ASP A 251 -9.74 15.75 10.42
CA ASP A 251 -9.07 14.45 10.54
C ASP A 251 -7.71 14.46 9.82
N ARG A 252 -7.69 15.04 8.61
CA ARG A 252 -6.46 15.18 7.82
C ARG A 252 -5.44 16.10 8.51
N GLN A 253 -5.87 17.20 9.11
CA GLN A 253 -5.02 18.10 9.88
C GLN A 253 -4.42 17.38 11.10
N HIS A 254 -5.27 16.68 11.86
CA HIS A 254 -4.84 15.87 13.00
C HIS A 254 -3.77 14.85 12.61
N TRP A 255 -3.97 14.11 11.51
CA TRP A 255 -2.96 13.14 11.06
C TRP A 255 -1.64 13.79 10.65
N VAL A 256 -1.65 14.99 10.06
CA VAL A 256 -0.42 15.72 9.76
C VAL A 256 0.29 16.18 11.04
N ASP A 257 -0.45 16.67 12.03
CA ASP A 257 0.11 17.14 13.30
C ASP A 257 0.75 15.99 14.11
N THR A 258 0.14 14.82 14.02
CA THR A 258 0.57 13.57 14.68
C THR A 258 1.38 12.65 13.76
N ALA A 259 1.86 13.17 12.62
CA ALA A 259 2.60 12.38 11.65
C ALA A 259 3.88 11.77 12.24
N TRP A 260 4.22 10.55 11.81
CA TRP A 260 5.54 9.95 12.08
C TRP A 260 6.66 10.93 11.69
N GLY A 261 7.70 11.04 12.52
CA GLY A 261 8.79 12.00 12.35
C GLY A 261 9.55 11.90 11.03
N GLU A 262 9.55 10.74 10.38
CA GLU A 262 10.13 10.58 9.04
C GLU A 262 9.42 11.41 7.95
N TYR A 263 8.14 11.75 8.16
CA TYR A 263 7.34 12.48 7.17
C TYR A 263 7.35 14.00 7.40
N ARG A 264 7.64 14.44 8.64
CA ARG A 264 7.76 15.85 9.05
C ARG A 264 9.11 16.43 8.63
#